data_AF-A0A2D7VYK7-F1
#
_entry.id   AF-A0A2D7VYK7-F1
#
_cell.length_a   1.000
_cell.length_b   1.000
_cell.length_c   1.000
_cell.angle_alpha   90.00
_cell.angle_beta   90.00
_cell.angle_gamma   90.00
#
_symmetry.space_group_name_H-M   'P 1'
#
loop_
_entity.id
_entity.type
_entity.pdbx_description
1 polymer ?
#
loop_
_entity_poly.entity_id
_entity_poly.type
_entity_poly.pdbx_seq_one_letter_code
_entity_poly.pdbx_strand_id
1 'polypeptide(L)'
;MLESDLASVLGVPRTQLRKFREVNPEMTYKNGRKIHWTDDGVAWVKQELEIPVDEAVEPRKYSAYVTRSDFPNRKLVQVVADVNGMREVLTVRVRDAALFSKHMQVEIKPDGNGWVLTRQPRQRGRF
;
A
#
# COMPACT_ATOMS: atom_id res chain seq x y z
N MET A 1 -1.85 -8.09 15.18
CA MET A 1 -1.49 -8.57 13.81
C MET A 1 -0.04 -9.06 13.76
N LEU A 2 0.32 -10.10 12.98
CA LEU A 2 1.72 -10.56 12.84
C LEU A 2 2.54 -9.56 11.99
N GLU A 3 3.82 -9.33 12.32
CA GLU A 3 4.68 -8.36 11.59
C GLU A 3 4.83 -8.68 10.10
N SER A 4 4.87 -9.97 9.71
CA SER A 4 4.88 -10.36 8.30
C SER A 4 3.61 -9.96 7.57
N ASP A 5 2.48 -10.10 8.23
CA ASP A 5 1.18 -9.86 7.64
C ASP A 5 0.96 -8.36 7.53
N LEU A 6 1.33 -7.60 8.57
CA LEU A 6 1.33 -6.14 8.53
C LEU A 6 2.25 -5.62 7.42
N ALA A 7 3.47 -6.16 7.28
CA ALA A 7 4.38 -5.78 6.20
C ALA A 7 3.77 -6.02 4.82
N SER A 8 3.08 -7.15 4.63
CA SER A 8 2.39 -7.49 3.39
C SER A 8 1.23 -6.53 3.10
N VAL A 9 0.38 -6.26 4.10
CA VAL A 9 -0.78 -5.36 4.01
C VAL A 9 -0.34 -3.94 3.69
N LEU A 10 0.66 -3.41 4.39
CA LEU A 10 1.16 -2.05 4.18
C LEU A 10 2.10 -1.95 2.96
N GLY A 11 2.48 -3.07 2.36
CA GLY A 11 3.43 -3.11 1.25
C GLY A 11 4.83 -2.62 1.62
N VAL A 12 5.22 -2.64 2.91
CA VAL A 12 6.53 -2.19 3.40
C VAL A 12 7.44 -3.37 3.73
N PRO A 13 8.78 -3.23 3.61
CA PRO A 13 9.70 -4.25 4.09
C PRO A 13 9.66 -4.34 5.63
N ARG A 14 9.84 -5.54 6.18
CA ARG A 14 9.90 -5.77 7.63
C ARG A 14 11.02 -4.95 8.32
N THR A 15 12.07 -4.61 7.59
CA THR A 15 13.15 -3.73 8.09
C THR A 15 12.66 -2.31 8.39
N GLN A 16 11.65 -1.82 7.68
CA GLN A 16 11.03 -0.53 7.95
C GLN A 16 10.14 -0.60 9.21
N LEU A 17 9.35 -1.68 9.35
CA LEU A 17 8.56 -1.93 10.58
C LEU A 17 9.43 -2.07 11.83
N ARG A 18 10.61 -2.68 11.68
CA ARG A 18 11.58 -2.77 12.77
C ARG A 18 11.99 -1.40 13.30
N LYS A 19 12.19 -0.40 12.43
CA LYS A 19 12.53 0.97 12.85
C LYS A 19 11.43 1.59 13.69
N PHE A 20 10.17 1.41 13.29
CA PHE A 20 9.02 1.89 14.05
C PHE A 20 8.92 1.25 15.45
N ARG A 21 9.15 -0.07 15.54
CA ARG A 21 9.21 -0.76 16.84
C ARG A 21 10.37 -0.28 17.72
N GLU A 22 11.51 0.04 17.14
CA GLU A 22 12.67 0.53 17.91
C GLU A 22 12.39 1.93 18.52
N VAL A 23 11.47 2.71 17.92
CA VAL A 23 11.01 3.99 18.45
C VAL A 23 9.95 3.81 19.54
N ASN A 24 8.94 2.96 19.30
CA ASN A 24 7.82 2.71 20.21
C ASN A 24 7.65 1.20 20.46
N PRO A 25 8.46 0.59 21.35
CA PRO A 25 8.46 -0.86 21.57
C PRO A 25 7.15 -1.40 22.17
N GLU A 26 6.43 -0.59 22.95
CA GLU A 26 5.14 -0.89 23.59
C GLU A 26 4.00 -1.16 22.60
N MET A 27 4.15 -0.72 21.35
CA MET A 27 3.21 -0.97 20.26
C MET A 27 3.31 -2.41 19.71
N THR A 28 4.19 -3.22 20.27
CA THR A 28 4.42 -4.61 19.85
C THR A 28 4.57 -5.54 21.05
N TYR A 29 4.26 -6.82 20.83
CA TYR A 29 4.56 -7.88 21.78
C TYR A 29 5.14 -9.10 21.07
N LYS A 30 5.86 -9.94 21.82
CA LYS A 30 6.40 -11.20 21.31
C LYS A 30 5.51 -12.36 21.70
N ASN A 31 5.24 -13.25 20.75
CA ASN A 31 4.65 -14.56 21.00
C ASN A 31 5.61 -15.62 20.43
N GLY A 32 6.39 -16.25 21.32
CA GLY A 32 7.53 -17.08 20.93
C GLY A 32 8.57 -16.29 20.12
N ARG A 33 8.91 -16.78 18.91
CA ARG A 33 9.84 -16.12 17.98
C ARG A 33 9.17 -15.06 17.09
N LYS A 34 7.85 -14.92 17.17
CA LYS A 34 7.06 -14.04 16.30
C LYS A 34 6.80 -12.70 16.99
N ILE A 35 6.86 -11.63 16.21
CA ILE A 35 6.51 -10.27 16.66
C ILE A 35 5.08 -9.97 16.19
N HIS A 36 4.26 -9.52 17.12
CA HIS A 36 2.90 -9.09 16.89
C HIS A 36 2.79 -7.59 17.18
N TRP A 37 2.04 -6.90 16.34
CA TRP A 37 1.62 -5.51 16.53
C TRP A 37 0.29 -5.47 17.26
N THR A 38 0.18 -4.56 18.22
CA THR A 38 -1.10 -4.18 18.84
C THR A 38 -1.95 -3.42 17.84
N ASP A 39 -3.25 -3.32 18.09
CA ASP A 39 -4.14 -2.57 17.19
C ASP A 39 -3.78 -1.08 17.15
N ASP A 40 -3.43 -0.50 18.31
CA ASP A 40 -2.90 0.86 18.41
C ASP A 40 -1.59 1.02 17.63
N GLY A 41 -0.70 0.03 17.69
CA GLY A 41 0.55 0.02 16.93
C GLY A 41 0.32 -0.02 15.43
N VAL A 42 -0.67 -0.78 14.97
CA VAL A 42 -1.07 -0.82 13.55
C VAL A 42 -1.61 0.55 13.12
N ALA A 43 -2.46 1.18 13.92
CA ALA A 43 -3.01 2.49 13.62
C ALA A 43 -1.92 3.56 13.56
N TRP A 44 -1.00 3.56 14.53
CA TRP A 44 0.14 4.48 14.56
C TRP A 44 1.04 4.32 13.33
N VAL A 45 1.43 3.09 12.97
CA VAL A 45 2.25 2.86 11.77
C VAL A 45 1.55 3.30 10.48
N LYS A 46 0.23 3.10 10.39
CA LYS A 46 -0.54 3.60 9.23
C LYS A 46 -0.50 5.12 9.14
N GLN A 47 -0.63 5.81 10.28
CA GLN A 47 -0.54 7.27 10.34
C GLN A 47 0.86 7.77 9.95
N GLU A 48 1.93 7.18 10.49
CA GLU A 48 3.32 7.54 10.17
C GLU A 48 3.67 7.31 8.69
N LEU A 49 3.09 6.29 8.08
CA LEU A 49 3.26 6.00 6.66
C LEU A 49 2.29 6.78 5.76
N GLU A 50 1.46 7.64 6.35
CA GLU A 50 0.38 8.40 5.70
C GLU A 50 -0.51 7.50 4.83
N ILE A 51 -0.78 6.28 5.28
CA ILE A 51 -1.61 5.33 4.54
C ILE A 51 -3.07 5.70 4.83
N PRO A 52 -3.83 6.17 3.83
CA PRO A 52 -5.26 6.38 4.00
C PRO A 52 -5.88 5.03 4.42
N VAL A 53 -6.71 5.07 5.45
CA VAL A 53 -7.50 3.90 5.84
C VAL A 53 -8.54 3.71 4.75
N ASP A 54 -8.24 2.85 3.76
CA ASP A 54 -9.22 2.55 2.71
C ASP A 54 -10.45 1.88 3.35
N GLU A 55 -11.62 2.43 3.05
CA GLU A 55 -12.91 1.82 3.37
C GLU A 55 -13.11 0.54 2.53
N ALA A 56 -14.01 -0.33 3.01
CA ALA A 56 -14.17 -1.74 2.64
C ALA A 56 -14.68 -2.01 1.21
N VAL A 57 -14.01 -1.47 0.19
CA VAL A 57 -14.33 -1.75 -1.21
C VAL A 57 -13.71 -3.10 -1.57
N GLU A 58 -14.51 -4.01 -2.12
CA GLU A 58 -14.01 -5.31 -2.56
C GLU A 58 -12.96 -5.14 -3.67
N PRO A 59 -11.77 -5.75 -3.54
CA PRO A 59 -10.75 -5.65 -4.56
C PRO A 59 -11.22 -6.26 -5.90
N ARG A 60 -11.40 -5.43 -6.91
CA ARG A 60 -11.65 -5.83 -8.31
C ARG A 60 -10.74 -5.09 -9.27
N LYS A 61 -10.79 -5.49 -10.54
CA LYS A 61 -9.99 -4.88 -11.61
C LYS A 61 -10.66 -3.57 -12.06
N TYR A 62 -9.96 -2.45 -11.95
CA TYR A 62 -10.46 -1.13 -12.36
C TYR A 62 -9.43 -0.36 -13.18
N SER A 63 -9.92 0.54 -14.05
CA SER A 63 -9.10 1.62 -14.59
C SER A 63 -9.15 2.80 -13.63
N ALA A 64 -7.99 3.35 -13.29
CA ALA A 64 -7.88 4.42 -12.33
C ALA A 64 -6.88 5.49 -12.80
N TYR A 65 -6.93 6.68 -12.20
CA TYR A 65 -5.98 7.76 -12.46
C TYR A 65 -5.18 8.06 -11.20
N VAL A 66 -3.86 8.16 -11.34
CA VAL A 66 -2.96 8.49 -10.22
C VAL A 66 -3.22 9.93 -9.74
N THR A 67 -3.53 10.10 -8.46
CA THR A 67 -3.73 11.41 -7.83
C THR A 67 -2.55 11.81 -6.95
N ARG A 68 -1.90 10.84 -6.29
CA ARG A 68 -0.75 11.04 -5.41
C ARG A 68 0.24 9.88 -5.54
N SER A 69 1.52 10.18 -5.68
CA SER A 69 2.59 9.17 -5.81
C SER A 69 3.84 9.47 -4.98
N ASP A 70 3.81 10.53 -4.19
CA ASP A 70 4.90 11.06 -3.36
C ASP A 70 4.79 10.62 -1.89
N PHE A 71 4.19 9.45 -1.63
CA PHE A 71 4.09 8.89 -0.28
C PHE A 71 5.47 8.62 0.33
N PRO A 72 5.63 8.76 1.66
CA PRO A 72 6.82 8.27 2.36
C PRO A 72 7.12 6.80 2.03
N ASN A 73 6.05 6.00 1.88
CA ASN A 73 6.13 4.66 1.30
C ASN A 73 6.05 4.71 -0.24
N ARG A 74 7.20 4.61 -0.90
CA ARG A 74 7.31 4.58 -2.38
C ARG A 74 6.60 3.40 -3.05
N LYS A 75 6.10 2.43 -2.27
CA LYS A 75 5.28 1.31 -2.77
C LYS A 75 3.79 1.57 -2.66
N LEU A 76 3.37 2.81 -2.38
CA LEU A 76 1.98 3.21 -2.37
C LEU A 76 1.75 4.35 -3.36
N VAL A 77 0.59 4.29 -4.00
CA VAL A 77 0.08 5.31 -4.90
C VAL A 77 -1.39 5.46 -4.61
N GLN A 78 -1.87 6.70 -4.57
CA GLN A 78 -3.29 6.99 -4.49
C GLN A 78 -3.82 7.15 -5.90
N VAL A 79 -4.95 6.50 -6.16
CA VAL A 79 -5.63 6.58 -7.43
C VAL A 79 -7.09 6.95 -7.22
N VAL A 80 -7.70 7.51 -8.25
CA VAL A 80 -9.16 7.63 -8.34
C VAL A 80 -9.64 6.61 -9.36
N ALA A 81 -10.45 5.66 -8.90
CA ALA A 81 -11.10 4.66 -9.73
C ALA A 81 -12.58 4.99 -9.89
N ASP A 82 -13.16 4.61 -11.02
CA ASP A 82 -14.61 4.57 -11.17
C ASP A 82 -15.10 3.19 -10.74
N VAL A 83 -15.80 3.15 -9.61
CA VAL A 83 -16.38 1.95 -9.02
C VAL A 83 -17.90 2.11 -9.11
N ASN A 84 -18.51 1.36 -10.04
CA ASN A 84 -19.96 1.36 -10.27
C ASN A 84 -20.57 2.75 -10.54
N GLY A 85 -19.86 3.66 -11.22
CA GLY A 85 -20.31 5.02 -11.51
C GLY A 85 -19.98 6.04 -10.42
N MET A 86 -19.30 5.63 -9.34
CA MET A 86 -18.82 6.52 -8.28
C MET A 86 -17.29 6.64 -8.35
N ARG A 87 -16.79 7.86 -8.20
CA ARG A 87 -15.35 8.11 -8.11
C ARG A 87 -14.88 7.84 -6.70
N GLU A 88 -14.12 6.76 -6.53
CA GLU A 88 -13.54 6.37 -5.25
C GLU A 88 -12.04 6.62 -5.25
N VAL A 89 -11.55 7.17 -4.13
CA VAL A 89 -10.11 7.35 -3.89
C VAL A 89 -9.61 6.08 -3.23
N LEU A 90 -8.70 5.37 -3.89
CA LEU A 90 -8.15 4.11 -3.43
C LEU A 90 -6.64 4.23 -3.22
N THR A 91 -6.13 3.58 -2.17
CA THR A 91 -4.70 3.47 -1.92
C THR A 91 -4.21 2.12 -2.42
N VAL A 92 -3.30 2.16 -3.40
CA VAL A 92 -2.92 0.97 -4.15
C VAL A 92 -1.44 0.67 -3.97
N ARG A 93 -1.15 -0.61 -3.70
CA ARG A 93 0.22 -1.09 -3.57
C ARG A 93 0.88 -1.19 -4.93
N VAL A 94 2.15 -0.84 -4.99
CA VAL A 94 2.97 -0.93 -6.18
C VAL A 94 3.93 -2.12 -6.04
N ARG A 95 3.80 -3.11 -6.93
CA ARG A 95 4.74 -4.25 -6.97
C ARG A 95 6.10 -3.83 -7.53
N ASP A 96 6.09 -3.04 -8.61
CA ASP A 96 7.30 -2.62 -9.33
C ASP A 96 7.65 -1.16 -9.04
N ALA A 97 8.84 -0.92 -8.47
CA ALA A 97 9.28 0.44 -8.18
C ALA A 97 9.65 1.19 -9.47
N ALA A 98 8.74 1.98 -10.05
CA ALA A 98 9.09 3.09 -10.94
C ALA A 98 7.92 4.03 -11.28
N LEU A 99 8.09 5.32 -10.93
CA LEU A 99 7.57 6.53 -11.58
C LEU A 99 6.09 6.50 -12.01
N PHE A 100 5.19 6.61 -11.04
CA PHE A 100 3.81 7.01 -11.29
C PHE A 100 3.73 8.53 -11.28
N SER A 101 3.30 9.12 -12.39
CA SER A 101 3.05 10.56 -12.48
C SER A 101 1.59 10.85 -12.16
N LYS A 102 1.32 12.01 -11.57
CA LYS A 102 -0.05 12.50 -11.39
C LYS A 102 -0.78 12.52 -12.74
N HIS A 103 -2.06 12.17 -12.73
CA HIS A 103 -2.94 12.02 -13.89
C HIS A 103 -2.60 10.86 -14.85
N MET A 104 -1.63 10.00 -14.51
CA MET A 104 -1.36 8.79 -15.28
C MET A 104 -2.54 7.80 -15.13
N GLN A 105 -3.06 7.32 -16.26
CA GLN A 105 -4.03 6.23 -16.25
C GLN A 105 -3.33 4.90 -15.98
N VAL A 106 -3.88 4.13 -15.05
CA VAL A 106 -3.32 2.87 -14.58
C VAL A 106 -4.41 1.82 -14.42
N GLU A 107 -4.02 0.55 -14.49
CA GLU A 107 -4.92 -0.59 -14.27
C GLU A 107 -4.58 -1.23 -12.93
N ILE A 108 -5.52 -1.19 -11.99
CA ILE A 108 -5.37 -1.80 -10.66
C ILE A 108 -5.97 -3.21 -10.66
N LYS A 109 -5.34 -4.14 -9.97
CA LYS A 109 -5.76 -5.55 -9.88
C LYS A 109 -5.88 -5.99 -8.41
N PRO A 110 -6.79 -6.91 -8.07
CA PRO A 110 -6.83 -7.48 -6.73
C PRO A 110 -5.59 -8.34 -6.44
N ASP A 111 -5.08 -8.29 -5.22
CA ASP A 111 -3.89 -9.03 -4.77
C ASP A 111 -4.02 -9.55 -3.33
N GLY A 112 -5.09 -10.30 -3.05
CA GLY A 112 -5.40 -10.99 -1.79
C GLY A 112 -5.66 -10.08 -0.57
N ASN A 113 -4.89 -9.01 -0.44
CA ASN A 113 -4.83 -8.05 0.66
C ASN A 113 -5.13 -6.62 0.16
N GLY A 114 -5.94 -6.46 -0.89
CA GLY A 114 -6.28 -5.16 -1.49
C GLY A 114 -5.94 -5.08 -2.98
N TRP A 115 -5.63 -3.88 -3.47
CA TRP A 115 -5.24 -3.66 -4.86
C TRP A 115 -3.73 -3.60 -5.05
N VAL A 116 -3.31 -3.96 -6.26
CA VAL A 116 -1.94 -3.85 -6.73
C VAL A 116 -1.85 -3.23 -8.11
N LEU A 117 -0.80 -2.44 -8.29
CA LEU A 117 -0.32 -1.91 -9.55
C LEU A 117 0.93 -2.68 -9.97
N THR A 118 0.84 -3.28 -11.15
CA THR A 118 1.99 -3.82 -11.88
C THR A 118 2.21 -2.97 -13.12
N ARG A 119 3.46 -2.70 -13.45
CA ARG A 119 3.81 -1.86 -14.59
C ARG A 119 3.19 -2.40 -15.89
N GLN A 120 2.68 -1.51 -16.75
CA GLN A 120 2.52 -1.85 -18.17
C GLN A 120 3.93 -2.00 -18.77
N PRO A 121 4.25 -3.11 -19.45
CA PRO A 121 5.56 -3.28 -20.06
C PRO A 121 5.86 -2.05 -20.92
N ARG A 122 7.00 -1.37 -20.70
CA ARG A 122 7.42 -0.33 -21.66
C ARG A 122 7.57 -1.08 -22.97
N GLN A 123 6.77 -0.74 -23.98
CA GLN A 123 7.16 -1.05 -25.35
C GLN A 123 8.54 -0.41 -25.51
N ARG A 124 9.59 -1.23 -25.56
CA ARG A 124 10.91 -0.78 -26.01
C ARG A 124 10.73 -0.45 -27.48
N GLY A 125 10.33 0.79 -27.78
CA GLY A 125 10.46 1.33 -29.11
C GLY A 125 11.94 1.31 -29.46
N ARG A 126 12.35 0.39 -30.33
CA ARG A 126 13.54 0.60 -31.16
C ARG A 126 13.16 1.73 -32.11
N PHE A 127 13.57 2.95 -31.78
CA PHE A 127 13.71 4.03 -32.74
C PHE A 127 15.19 4.08 -33.15
#